data_AF-A0AAQ4EP25-F1
#
_entry.id   AF-A0AAQ4EP25-F1
#
_cell.length_a   1.000
_cell.length_b   1.000
_cell.length_c   1.000
_cell.angle_alpha   90.00
_cell.angle_beta   90.00
_cell.angle_gamma   90.00
#
_symmetry.space_group_name_H-M   'P 1'
#
loop_
_entity.id
_entity.type
_entity.pdbx_description
1 polymer ?
#
loop_
_entity_poly.entity_id
_entity_poly.type
_entity_poly.pdbx_seq_one_letter_code
_entity_poly.pdbx_strand_id
1 'polypeptide(L)'
;MAHTSVRSTTTSGRTTTSNGEHSLLPSCSEERCDAGTKNTVATSNTEMKECLTTRSDAVNNLSAGMNRLEKVLTDQVGNVTAETADNISKVTSALEQATTEGRENGQKTLECLNKVHALAQLQVARCEFFVQGVKSLEEKVLKEGFAWYYNEHVYLRGYCISPGLYFKKRGDSVTVHVLLQLHKGDMDEVVLWPFEQKIKLRVVHPKKGAEREAEVKTPRCAEHYQKPATSSNDGIYFLRPAFVLGDLLNAGFVEDDKIRVKWELLP
;
A
#
# COMPACT_ATOMS: atom_id res chain seq x y z
N MET A 1 -1.14 -7.40 -25.80
CA MET A 1 0.24 -7.44 -26.29
C MET A 1 0.74 -8.86 -26.07
N ALA A 2 0.49 -9.75 -27.04
CA ALA A 2 1.36 -10.05 -28.17
C ALA A 2 2.63 -10.84 -27.75
N HIS A 3 2.63 -12.10 -28.19
CA HIS A 3 3.58 -13.19 -28.02
C HIS A 3 5.06 -12.84 -28.18
N THR A 4 5.94 -13.57 -27.49
CA THR A 4 7.09 -14.19 -28.17
C THR A 4 7.51 -15.49 -27.49
N SER A 5 7.19 -16.60 -28.16
CA SER A 5 7.73 -17.93 -27.95
C SER A 5 8.94 -18.08 -28.87
N VAL A 6 10.09 -18.51 -28.36
CA VAL A 6 11.26 -18.83 -29.18
C VAL A 6 11.63 -20.29 -28.97
N ARG A 7 11.55 -21.02 -30.08
CA ARG A 7 11.91 -22.41 -30.32
C ARG A 7 13.09 -22.39 -31.28
N SER A 8 14.18 -23.11 -31.00
CA SER A 8 15.28 -23.39 -31.95
C SER A 8 16.07 -24.59 -31.40
N THR A 9 15.84 -25.82 -31.90
CA THR A 9 16.44 -26.52 -33.07
C THR A 9 17.76 -27.24 -32.78
N THR A 10 17.62 -28.55 -32.85
CA THR A 10 18.57 -29.66 -33.04
C THR A 10 19.66 -29.41 -34.08
N THR A 11 20.86 -29.96 -33.86
CA THR A 11 21.65 -30.55 -34.95
C THR A 11 22.43 -31.76 -34.45
N SER A 12 22.03 -32.93 -34.94
CA SER A 12 22.69 -34.22 -34.81
C SER A 12 23.57 -34.41 -36.05
N GLY A 13 24.85 -34.75 -35.87
CA GLY A 13 25.80 -35.00 -36.94
C GLY A 13 26.62 -36.25 -36.66
N ARG A 14 26.12 -37.39 -37.15
CA ARG A 14 26.80 -38.69 -37.20
C ARG A 14 27.27 -38.88 -38.64
N THR A 15 28.52 -39.29 -38.85
CA THR A 15 28.94 -39.81 -40.16
C THR A 15 30.02 -40.86 -40.02
N THR A 16 29.68 -42.06 -40.47
CA THR A 16 30.47 -43.28 -40.62
C THR A 16 30.56 -43.60 -42.11
N THR A 17 31.74 -43.92 -42.64
CA THR A 17 32.00 -44.53 -43.96
C THR A 17 33.39 -45.17 -43.84
N SER A 18 33.63 -46.49 -43.81
CA SER A 18 33.24 -47.65 -44.66
C SER A 18 33.86 -47.67 -46.07
N ASN A 19 34.94 -48.45 -46.17
CA ASN A 19 35.39 -49.37 -47.22
C ASN A 19 34.96 -49.18 -48.69
N GLY A 20 35.96 -49.31 -49.57
CA GLY A 20 35.81 -49.70 -50.97
C GLY A 20 37.16 -50.15 -51.55
N GLU A 21 37.30 -51.46 -51.76
CA GLU A 21 38.34 -52.11 -52.57
C GLU A 21 38.20 -51.72 -54.06
N HIS A 22 39.30 -51.68 -54.81
CA HIS A 22 39.36 -52.26 -56.16
C HIS A 22 40.80 -52.35 -56.71
N SER A 23 41.13 -53.55 -57.21
CA SER A 23 42.35 -53.95 -57.92
C SER A 23 42.52 -53.30 -59.30
N LEU A 24 43.76 -53.17 -59.78
CA LEU A 24 44.31 -53.79 -61.02
C LEU A 24 45.71 -53.24 -61.40
N LEU A 25 46.63 -54.15 -61.68
CA LEU A 25 47.96 -54.05 -62.33
C LEU A 25 47.86 -53.44 -63.77
N PRO A 26 48.93 -52.89 -64.42
CA PRO A 26 50.11 -53.68 -64.82
C PRO A 26 51.50 -53.01 -65.03
N SER A 27 52.49 -53.91 -65.06
CA SER A 27 53.70 -54.05 -65.91
C SER A 27 54.87 -53.05 -65.92
N CYS A 28 56.02 -53.58 -65.42
CA CYS A 28 57.35 -53.73 -66.05
C CYS A 28 58.04 -52.57 -66.79
N SER A 29 59.19 -52.13 -66.24
CA SER A 29 60.55 -52.17 -66.84
C SER A 29 61.52 -51.44 -65.87
N GLU A 30 62.34 -52.14 -65.07
CA GLU A 30 63.73 -52.58 -65.38
C GLU A 30 64.70 -51.42 -65.72
N GLU A 31 65.58 -51.05 -64.78
CA GLU A 31 67.05 -51.08 -64.91
C GLU A 31 67.82 -50.07 -64.01
N ARG A 32 68.76 -50.64 -63.23
CA ARG A 32 70.10 -50.13 -62.87
C ARG A 32 70.25 -48.81 -62.07
N CYS A 33 70.64 -48.97 -60.80
CA CYS A 33 71.95 -48.53 -60.26
C CYS A 33 71.96 -48.77 -58.73
N ASP A 34 72.24 -50.01 -58.35
CA ASP A 34 72.24 -50.52 -56.98
C ASP A 34 73.63 -50.39 -56.35
N ALA A 35 73.82 -49.34 -55.53
CA ALA A 35 74.76 -49.32 -54.39
C ALA A 35 74.74 -47.96 -53.63
N GLY A 36 74.55 -46.83 -54.32
CA GLY A 36 74.53 -45.49 -53.68
C GLY A 36 73.21 -45.14 -52.99
N THR A 37 72.09 -45.64 -53.53
CA THR A 37 70.71 -45.32 -53.12
C THR A 37 70.34 -45.93 -51.76
N LYS A 38 70.92 -47.09 -51.41
CA LYS A 38 70.63 -47.81 -50.16
C LYS A 38 71.14 -47.06 -48.93
N ASN A 39 72.30 -46.39 -49.01
CA ASN A 39 72.80 -45.57 -47.90
C ASN A 39 71.97 -44.29 -47.71
N THR A 40 71.60 -43.58 -48.79
CA THR A 40 70.74 -42.39 -48.70
C THR A 40 69.34 -42.68 -48.16
N VAL A 41 68.74 -43.82 -48.53
CA VAL A 41 67.43 -44.25 -48.00
C VAL A 41 67.54 -44.66 -46.53
N ALA A 42 68.63 -45.32 -46.13
CA ALA A 42 68.88 -45.63 -44.74
C ALA A 42 69.05 -44.37 -43.88
N THR A 43 69.85 -43.39 -44.33
CA THR A 43 70.03 -42.11 -43.64
C THR A 43 68.71 -41.34 -43.53
N SER A 44 67.96 -41.22 -44.62
CA SER A 44 66.64 -40.55 -44.63
C SER A 44 65.61 -41.24 -43.71
N ASN A 45 65.58 -42.58 -43.67
CA ASN A 45 64.72 -43.32 -42.73
C ASN A 45 65.11 -43.08 -41.26
N THR A 46 66.39 -42.86 -41.00
CA THR A 46 66.89 -42.60 -39.64
C THR A 46 66.49 -41.19 -39.19
N GLU A 47 66.70 -40.18 -40.04
CA GLU A 47 66.26 -38.79 -39.81
C GLU A 47 64.72 -38.69 -39.68
N MET A 48 63.98 -39.46 -40.48
CA MET A 48 62.51 -39.46 -40.42
C MET A 48 61.99 -40.08 -39.12
N LYS A 49 62.64 -41.15 -38.62
CA LYS A 49 62.33 -41.72 -37.29
C LYS A 49 62.60 -40.72 -36.18
N GLU A 50 63.72 -40.02 -36.23
CA GLU A 50 64.09 -39.01 -35.23
C GLU A 50 63.15 -37.79 -35.26
N CYS A 51 62.73 -37.37 -36.46
CA CYS A 51 61.72 -36.34 -36.65
C CYS A 51 60.35 -36.79 -36.10
N LEU A 52 59.95 -38.04 -36.34
CA LEU A 52 58.72 -38.62 -35.81
C LEU A 52 58.74 -38.75 -34.30
N THR A 53 59.86 -39.16 -33.68
CA THR A 53 59.99 -39.20 -32.21
C THR A 53 59.92 -37.80 -31.62
N THR A 54 60.63 -36.83 -32.19
CA THR A 54 60.60 -35.44 -31.72
C THR A 54 59.19 -34.83 -31.83
N ARG A 55 58.49 -35.11 -32.93
CA ARG A 55 57.10 -34.66 -33.13
C ARG A 55 56.12 -35.35 -32.19
N SER A 56 56.33 -36.65 -31.94
CA SER A 56 55.57 -37.42 -30.96
C SER A 56 55.73 -36.82 -29.56
N ASP A 57 56.95 -36.49 -29.16
CA ASP A 57 57.23 -35.87 -27.86
C ASP A 57 56.61 -34.48 -27.75
N ALA A 58 56.64 -33.68 -28.83
CA ALA A 58 55.95 -32.39 -28.89
C ALA A 58 54.43 -32.53 -28.71
N VAL A 59 53.81 -33.51 -29.36
CA VAL A 59 52.37 -33.81 -29.22
C VAL A 59 52.04 -34.29 -27.81
N ASN A 60 52.87 -35.15 -27.22
CA ASN A 60 52.69 -35.63 -25.84
C ASN A 60 52.80 -34.49 -24.83
N ASN A 61 53.76 -33.58 -25.00
CA ASN A 61 53.92 -32.39 -24.18
C ASN A 61 52.73 -31.43 -24.31
N LEU A 62 52.22 -31.23 -25.53
CA LEU A 62 51.02 -30.42 -25.77
C LEU A 62 49.79 -31.02 -25.09
N SER A 63 49.60 -32.34 -25.23
CA SER A 63 48.51 -33.08 -24.57
C SER A 63 48.59 -32.92 -23.04
N ALA A 64 49.78 -33.10 -22.46
CA ALA A 64 49.98 -32.88 -21.03
C ALA A 64 49.70 -31.43 -20.60
N GLY A 65 50.11 -30.45 -21.41
CA GLY A 65 49.80 -29.03 -21.19
C GLY A 65 48.30 -28.75 -21.24
N MET A 66 47.58 -29.34 -22.20
CA MET A 66 46.14 -29.18 -22.36
C MET A 66 45.36 -29.79 -21.19
N ASN A 67 45.75 -30.98 -20.73
CA ASN A 67 45.16 -31.61 -19.55
C ASN A 67 45.40 -30.77 -18.28
N ARG A 68 46.56 -30.13 -18.15
CA ARG A 68 46.83 -29.20 -17.04
C ARG A 68 45.95 -27.96 -17.11
N LEU A 69 45.79 -27.38 -18.30
CA LEU A 69 44.93 -26.22 -18.51
C LEU A 69 43.45 -26.53 -18.24
N GLU A 70 42.97 -27.67 -18.73
CA GLU A 70 41.60 -28.17 -18.48
C GLU A 70 41.34 -28.31 -16.98
N LYS A 71 42.30 -28.88 -16.24
CA LYS A 71 42.20 -29.00 -14.79
C LYS A 71 42.12 -27.62 -14.11
N VAL A 72 43.00 -26.69 -14.47
CA VAL A 72 43.00 -25.33 -13.89
C VAL A 72 41.68 -24.61 -14.18
N LEU A 73 41.14 -24.73 -15.41
CA LEU A 73 39.85 -24.15 -15.77
C LEU A 73 38.71 -24.78 -14.98
N THR A 74 38.71 -26.11 -14.82
CA THR A 74 37.70 -26.82 -14.03
C THR A 74 37.70 -26.38 -12.58
N ASP A 75 38.88 -26.27 -11.97
CA ASP A 75 39.05 -25.82 -10.59
C ASP A 75 38.61 -24.34 -10.43
N GLN A 76 38.97 -23.47 -11.36
CA GLN A 76 38.56 -22.05 -11.33
C GLN A 76 37.05 -21.88 -11.52
N VAL A 77 36.44 -22.58 -12.49
CA VAL A 77 34.99 -22.54 -12.71
C VAL A 77 34.26 -23.09 -11.48
N GLY A 78 34.76 -24.17 -10.87
CA GLY A 78 34.21 -24.71 -9.63
C GLY A 78 34.24 -23.69 -8.49
N ASN A 79 35.37 -23.01 -8.30
CA ASN A 79 35.52 -21.98 -7.27
C ASN A 79 34.60 -20.78 -7.50
N VAL A 80 34.56 -20.24 -8.73
CA VAL A 80 33.68 -19.11 -9.07
C VAL A 80 32.20 -19.50 -8.92
N THR A 81 31.83 -20.72 -9.26
CA THR A 81 30.45 -21.22 -9.10
C THR A 81 30.08 -21.29 -7.61
N ALA A 82 30.96 -21.81 -6.77
CA ALA A 82 30.74 -21.89 -5.33
C ALA A 82 30.65 -20.49 -4.68
N GLU A 83 31.54 -19.57 -5.05
CA GLU A 83 31.53 -18.18 -4.57
C GLU A 83 30.26 -17.45 -5.03
N THR A 84 29.85 -17.65 -6.28
CA THR A 84 28.61 -17.06 -6.81
C THR A 84 27.39 -17.59 -6.09
N ALA A 85 27.33 -18.90 -5.79
CA ALA A 85 26.23 -19.50 -5.04
C ALA A 85 26.15 -18.95 -3.61
N ASP A 86 27.29 -18.80 -2.93
CA ASP A 86 27.35 -18.20 -1.58
C ASP A 86 26.91 -16.73 -1.59
N ASN A 87 27.34 -15.95 -2.58
CA ASN A 87 26.93 -14.55 -2.74
C ASN A 87 25.42 -14.42 -3.03
N ILE A 88 24.86 -15.27 -3.90
CA ILE A 88 23.43 -15.29 -4.18
C ILE A 88 22.64 -15.65 -2.92
N SER A 89 23.12 -16.61 -2.13
CA SER A 89 22.51 -16.98 -0.85
C SER A 89 22.46 -15.78 0.12
N LYS A 90 23.61 -15.09 0.30
CA LYS A 90 23.69 -13.89 1.15
C LYS A 90 22.74 -12.78 0.70
N VAL A 91 22.67 -12.51 -0.61
CA VAL A 91 21.77 -11.48 -1.17
C VAL A 91 20.30 -11.87 -0.95
N THR A 92 19.96 -13.14 -1.12
CA THR A 92 18.59 -13.64 -0.92
C THR A 92 18.17 -13.49 0.55
N SER A 93 19.01 -13.89 1.50
CA SER A 93 18.73 -13.71 2.93
C SER A 93 18.61 -12.24 3.32
N ALA A 94 19.48 -11.36 2.81
CA ALA A 94 19.40 -9.93 3.07
C ALA A 94 18.10 -9.32 2.52
N LEU A 95 17.64 -9.77 1.35
CA LEU A 95 16.38 -9.33 0.75
C LEU A 95 15.18 -9.78 1.60
N GLU A 96 15.15 -11.05 2.03
CA GLU A 96 14.08 -11.57 2.90
C GLU A 96 14.00 -10.82 4.23
N GLN A 97 15.16 -10.55 4.86
CA GLN A 97 15.23 -9.73 6.06
C GLN A 97 14.69 -8.32 5.82
N ALA A 98 15.15 -7.63 4.77
CA ALA A 98 14.70 -6.28 4.45
C ALA A 98 13.19 -6.22 4.15
N THR A 99 12.62 -7.24 3.50
CA THR A 99 11.17 -7.30 3.25
C THR A 99 10.37 -7.50 4.53
N THR A 100 10.88 -8.29 5.49
CA THR A 100 10.23 -8.52 6.79
C THR A 100 10.27 -7.25 7.64
N GLU A 101 11.44 -6.64 7.76
CA GLU A 101 11.63 -5.36 8.46
C GLU A 101 10.76 -4.24 7.85
N GLY A 102 10.69 -4.17 6.51
CA GLY A 102 9.84 -3.22 5.79
C GLY A 102 8.36 -3.38 6.14
N ARG A 103 7.86 -4.61 6.23
CA ARG A 103 6.46 -4.89 6.63
C ARG A 103 6.19 -4.52 8.07
N GLU A 104 7.07 -4.88 9.00
CA GLU A 104 6.92 -4.55 10.41
C GLU A 104 6.94 -3.02 10.64
N ASN A 105 7.86 -2.31 9.99
CA ASN A 105 7.95 -0.86 10.07
C ASN A 105 6.72 -0.19 9.45
N GLY A 106 6.22 -0.70 8.32
CA GLY A 106 4.97 -0.24 7.72
C GLY A 106 3.77 -0.39 8.67
N GLN A 107 3.65 -1.54 9.33
CA GLN A 107 2.58 -1.81 10.29
C GLN A 107 2.66 -0.88 11.51
N LYS A 108 3.86 -0.70 12.09
CA LYS A 108 4.09 0.25 13.19
C LYS A 108 3.74 1.69 12.80
N THR A 109 4.08 2.10 11.58
CA THR A 109 3.76 3.43 11.05
C THR A 109 2.25 3.63 10.93
N LEU A 110 1.53 2.64 10.39
CA LEU A 110 0.07 2.68 10.27
C LEU A 110 -0.61 2.76 11.65
N GLU A 111 -0.13 1.97 12.61
CA GLU A 111 -0.62 2.03 13.99
C GLU A 111 -0.40 3.41 14.63
N CYS A 112 0.78 4.01 14.41
CA CYS A 112 1.09 5.36 14.87
C CYS A 112 0.15 6.40 14.25
N LEU A 113 -0.08 6.34 12.94
CA LEU A 113 -1.01 7.24 12.24
C LEU A 113 -2.43 7.10 12.79
N ASN A 114 -2.91 5.89 13.05
CA ASN A 114 -4.22 5.66 13.64
C ASN A 114 -4.33 6.26 15.05
N LYS A 115 -3.29 6.13 15.89
CA LYS A 115 -3.25 6.77 17.21
C LYS A 115 -3.26 8.30 17.11
N VAL A 116 -2.48 8.88 16.21
CA VAL A 116 -2.46 10.34 15.99
C VAL A 116 -3.82 10.82 15.49
N HIS A 117 -4.45 10.10 14.57
CA HIS A 117 -5.78 10.43 14.06
C HIS A 117 -6.84 10.38 15.17
N ALA A 118 -6.84 9.31 15.97
CA ALA A 118 -7.70 9.16 17.14
C ALA A 118 -7.52 10.33 18.13
N LEU A 119 -6.26 10.70 18.44
CA LEU A 119 -5.95 11.86 19.28
C LEU A 119 -6.44 13.17 18.68
N ALA A 120 -6.29 13.37 17.38
CA ALA A 120 -6.79 14.56 16.70
C ALA A 120 -8.32 14.67 16.80
N GLN A 121 -9.05 13.57 16.58
CA GLN A 121 -10.51 13.53 16.74
C GLN A 121 -10.95 13.78 18.20
N LEU A 122 -10.19 13.31 19.19
CA LEU A 122 -10.43 13.61 20.61
C LEU A 122 -10.24 15.11 20.94
N GLN A 123 -9.46 15.83 20.16
CA GLN A 123 -9.23 17.27 20.35
C GLN A 123 -10.29 18.15 19.68
N VAL A 124 -11.01 17.66 18.67
CA VAL A 124 -12.07 18.44 18.01
C VAL A 124 -13.24 18.60 18.98
N ALA A 125 -13.41 19.79 19.53
CA ALA A 125 -14.47 20.08 20.50
C ALA A 125 -15.69 20.76 19.88
N ARG A 126 -15.58 21.28 18.65
CA ARG A 126 -16.62 22.12 18.03
C ARG A 126 -16.83 21.82 16.56
N CYS A 127 -18.04 22.07 16.09
CA CYS A 127 -18.39 22.11 14.67
C CYS A 127 -19.20 23.37 14.36
N GLU A 128 -19.33 23.67 13.07
CA GLU A 128 -20.11 24.79 12.58
C GLU A 128 -20.91 24.36 11.35
N PHE A 129 -22.18 24.74 11.28
CA PHE A 129 -23.06 24.37 10.18
C PHE A 129 -24.15 25.43 9.95
N PHE A 130 -24.85 25.31 8.82
CA PHE A 130 -25.99 26.15 8.48
C PHE A 130 -27.28 25.36 8.54
N VAL A 131 -28.29 25.93 9.20
CA VAL A 131 -29.67 25.43 9.15
C VAL A 131 -30.38 26.11 8.00
N GLN A 132 -30.67 25.37 6.94
CA GLN A 132 -31.32 25.86 5.73
C GLN A 132 -32.85 25.81 5.88
N GLY A 133 -33.57 26.63 5.11
CA GLY A 133 -35.03 26.51 4.99
C GLY A 133 -35.77 27.01 6.23
N VAL A 134 -35.26 28.04 6.90
CA VAL A 134 -35.78 28.51 8.20
C VAL A 134 -37.26 28.88 8.14
N LYS A 135 -37.72 29.51 7.06
CA LYS A 135 -39.14 29.82 6.82
C LYS A 135 -39.99 28.57 6.73
N SER A 136 -39.53 27.56 5.98
CA SER A 136 -40.26 26.28 5.86
C SER A 136 -40.33 25.53 7.20
N LEU A 137 -39.27 25.63 8.01
CA LEU A 137 -39.25 25.08 9.37
C LEU A 137 -40.21 25.84 10.28
N GLU A 138 -40.25 27.17 10.21
CA GLU A 138 -41.18 28.01 10.97
C GLU A 138 -42.63 27.67 10.64
N GLU A 139 -43.00 27.65 9.35
CA GLU A 139 -44.35 27.30 8.89
C GLU A 139 -44.75 25.89 9.35
N LYS A 140 -43.84 24.91 9.20
CA LYS A 140 -44.05 23.55 9.69
C LYS A 140 -44.31 23.53 11.19
N VAL A 141 -43.52 24.26 11.98
CA VAL A 141 -43.68 24.31 13.44
C VAL A 141 -44.98 24.99 13.85
N LEU A 142 -45.38 26.07 13.16
CA LEU A 142 -46.64 26.75 13.44
C LEU A 142 -47.85 25.85 13.16
N LYS A 143 -47.75 24.96 12.16
CA LYS A 143 -48.78 23.97 11.79
C LYS A 143 -48.76 22.71 12.65
N GLU A 144 -47.61 22.06 12.77
CA GLU A 144 -47.44 20.72 13.37
C GLU A 144 -47.00 20.77 14.84
N GLY A 145 -46.57 21.92 15.33
CA GLY A 145 -46.14 22.16 16.70
C GLY A 145 -44.63 22.02 16.92
N PHE A 146 -43.90 21.31 16.06
CA PHE A 146 -42.46 21.15 16.16
C PHE A 146 -41.77 20.76 14.84
N ALA A 147 -40.45 20.90 14.79
CA ALA A 147 -39.60 20.37 13.71
C ALA A 147 -38.20 20.04 14.25
N TRP A 148 -37.60 18.96 13.72
CA TRP A 148 -36.25 18.53 14.03
C TRP A 148 -35.33 18.87 12.86
N TYR A 149 -34.15 19.40 13.15
CA TYR A 149 -33.10 19.61 12.17
C TYR A 149 -31.79 19.03 12.70
N TYR A 150 -31.26 18.01 12.04
CA TYR A 150 -29.95 17.42 12.32
C TYR A 150 -28.94 17.86 11.26
N ASN A 151 -27.73 18.18 11.71
CA ASN A 151 -26.57 18.25 10.84
C ASN A 151 -25.99 16.85 10.59
N GLU A 152 -25.05 16.74 9.67
CA GLU A 152 -24.28 15.51 9.43
C GLU A 152 -23.54 15.02 10.70
N HIS A 153 -23.20 13.73 10.68
CA HIS A 153 -22.39 13.09 11.72
C HIS A 153 -21.02 13.75 11.84
N VAL A 154 -20.66 14.15 13.06
CA VAL A 154 -19.34 14.69 13.38
C VAL A 154 -18.77 14.00 14.60
N TYR A 155 -17.45 13.85 14.63
CA TYR A 155 -16.74 13.43 15.84
C TYR A 155 -16.37 14.65 16.67
N LEU A 156 -16.96 14.77 17.86
CA LEU A 156 -16.64 15.80 18.83
C LEU A 156 -16.14 15.14 20.11
N ARG A 157 -14.87 15.40 20.49
CA ARG A 157 -14.17 14.77 21.61
C ARG A 157 -14.26 13.25 21.58
N GLY A 158 -14.19 12.67 20.38
CA GLY A 158 -14.34 11.23 20.14
C GLY A 158 -15.78 10.71 20.14
N TYR A 159 -16.80 11.49 20.48
CA TYR A 159 -18.20 11.07 20.35
C TYR A 159 -18.70 11.30 18.93
N CYS A 160 -19.33 10.29 18.32
CA CYS A 160 -20.03 10.43 17.04
C CYS A 160 -21.43 11.02 17.28
N ILE A 161 -21.66 12.26 16.84
CA ILE A 161 -22.86 13.05 17.18
C ILE A 161 -23.47 13.65 15.91
N SER A 162 -24.81 13.66 15.79
CA SER A 162 -25.55 14.61 14.94
C SER A 162 -25.97 15.82 15.79
N PRO A 163 -25.24 16.94 15.76
CA PRO A 163 -25.68 18.16 16.40
C PRO A 163 -26.83 18.76 15.60
N GLY A 164 -27.74 19.48 16.25
CA GLY A 164 -28.91 20.00 15.57
C GLY A 164 -29.61 21.13 16.31
N LEU A 165 -30.73 21.53 15.74
CA LEU A 165 -31.71 22.42 16.36
C LEU A 165 -33.09 21.75 16.40
N TYR A 166 -33.78 21.91 17.53
CA TYR A 166 -35.18 21.54 17.66
C TYR A 166 -36.03 22.81 17.72
N PHE A 167 -37.02 22.90 16.84
CA PHE A 167 -37.95 24.02 16.77
C PHE A 167 -39.27 23.62 17.42
N LYS A 168 -39.81 24.45 18.30
CA LYS A 168 -41.03 24.18 19.06
C LYS A 168 -41.94 25.38 19.11
N LYS A 169 -43.23 25.17 18.82
CA LYS A 169 -44.28 26.18 18.95
C LYS A 169 -44.52 26.54 20.42
N ARG A 170 -44.62 27.85 20.70
CA ARG A 170 -44.99 28.40 22.01
C ARG A 170 -45.95 29.57 21.78
N GLY A 171 -47.25 29.29 21.89
CA GLY A 171 -48.28 30.24 21.46
C GLY A 171 -48.15 30.51 19.95
N ASP A 172 -48.05 31.78 19.58
CA ASP A 172 -47.85 32.21 18.19
C ASP A 172 -46.37 32.42 17.83
N SER A 173 -45.45 32.02 18.72
CA SER A 173 -44.01 32.12 18.50
C SER A 173 -43.36 30.75 18.31
N VAL A 174 -42.21 30.73 17.63
CA VAL A 174 -41.35 29.55 17.52
C VAL A 174 -40.12 29.73 18.42
N THR A 175 -39.80 28.70 19.18
CA THR A 175 -38.59 28.63 20.01
C THR A 175 -37.60 27.62 19.44
N VAL A 176 -36.31 27.92 19.55
CA VAL A 176 -35.20 27.13 19.01
C VAL A 176 -34.37 26.59 20.17
N HIS A 177 -34.16 25.27 20.19
CA HIS A 177 -33.55 24.51 21.27
C HIS A 177 -32.32 23.76 20.78
N VAL A 178 -31.38 23.51 21.69
CA VAL A 178 -30.25 22.60 21.44
C VAL A 178 -30.78 21.19 21.22
N LEU A 179 -30.32 20.53 20.16
CA LEU A 179 -30.63 19.15 19.81
C LEU A 179 -29.33 18.37 19.59
N LEU A 180 -29.33 17.09 19.98
CA LEU A 180 -28.28 16.14 19.64
C LEU A 180 -28.85 14.73 19.44
N GLN A 181 -28.13 13.93 18.68
CA GLN A 181 -28.29 12.48 18.63
C GLN A 181 -26.90 11.83 18.72
N LEU A 182 -26.78 10.81 19.57
CA LEU A 182 -25.55 10.01 19.71
C LEU A 182 -25.62 8.81 18.78
N HIS A 183 -24.54 8.58 18.05
CA HIS A 183 -24.38 7.47 17.13
C HIS A 183 -23.25 6.56 17.61
N LYS A 184 -23.31 5.30 17.23
CA LYS A 184 -22.20 4.38 17.48
C LYS A 184 -20.97 4.89 16.73
N GLY A 185 -19.89 5.11 17.46
CA GLY A 185 -18.63 5.64 16.95
C GLY A 185 -17.49 4.65 17.05
N ASP A 186 -16.46 4.85 16.23
CA ASP A 186 -15.22 4.06 16.23
C ASP A 186 -14.42 4.25 17.53
N MET A 187 -14.72 5.32 18.26
CA MET A 187 -14.02 5.77 19.47
C MET A 187 -14.82 5.48 20.75
N ASP A 188 -15.93 4.73 20.67
CA ASP A 188 -16.82 4.45 21.81
C ASP A 188 -16.15 3.62 22.92
N GLU A 189 -15.02 2.97 22.65
CA GLU A 189 -14.23 2.22 23.65
C GLU A 189 -13.24 3.10 24.42
N VAL A 190 -12.91 4.29 23.91
CA VAL A 190 -11.91 5.18 24.53
C VAL A 190 -12.52 6.41 25.18
N VAL A 191 -13.76 6.76 24.83
CA VAL A 191 -14.51 7.85 25.47
C VAL A 191 -15.29 7.36 26.70
N LEU A 192 -15.57 8.28 27.62
CA LEU A 192 -16.31 7.97 28.83
C LEU A 192 -17.81 7.90 28.57
N TRP A 193 -18.46 6.92 29.20
CA TRP A 193 -19.92 6.76 29.17
C TRP A 193 -20.50 6.75 30.59
N PRO A 194 -21.75 7.23 30.79
CA PRO A 194 -22.61 7.86 29.78
C PRO A 194 -22.08 9.24 29.35
N PHE A 195 -22.63 9.76 28.24
CA PHE A 195 -22.30 11.07 27.70
C PHE A 195 -22.69 12.18 28.68
N GLU A 196 -21.72 12.63 29.49
CA GLU A 196 -21.85 13.73 30.44
C GLU A 196 -20.99 14.91 29.99
N GLN A 197 -21.55 15.77 29.14
CA GLN A 197 -20.86 16.93 28.59
C GLN A 197 -21.70 18.20 28.76
N LYS A 198 -20.99 19.33 28.86
CA LYS A 198 -21.61 20.65 28.69
C LYS A 198 -21.57 21.00 27.22
N ILE A 199 -22.73 21.38 26.68
CA ILE A 199 -22.88 21.75 25.28
C ILE A 199 -23.12 23.24 25.21
N LYS A 200 -22.38 23.91 24.33
CA LYS A 200 -22.55 25.32 24.00
C LYS A 200 -23.02 25.44 22.57
N LEU A 201 -24.21 26.03 22.41
CA LEU A 201 -24.79 26.39 21.14
C LEU A 201 -24.65 27.90 20.94
N ARG A 202 -24.14 28.31 19.78
CA ARG A 202 -24.09 29.73 19.39
C ARG A 202 -24.75 29.95 18.06
N VAL A 203 -25.65 30.92 18.02
CA VAL A 203 -26.23 31.45 16.78
C VAL A 203 -25.41 32.67 16.36
N VAL A 204 -24.81 32.62 15.19
CA VAL A 204 -23.80 33.60 14.73
C VAL A 204 -24.43 34.55 13.73
N HIS A 205 -24.31 35.86 13.96
CA HIS A 205 -24.75 36.87 13.02
C HIS A 205 -23.84 36.83 11.78
N PRO A 206 -24.39 36.73 10.56
CA PRO A 206 -23.61 36.51 9.34
C PRO A 206 -22.60 37.62 9.02
N LYS A 207 -22.92 38.89 9.34
CA LYS A 207 -22.12 40.07 8.98
C LYS A 207 -21.40 40.76 10.13
N LYS A 208 -21.98 40.72 11.34
CA LYS A 208 -21.52 41.56 12.47
C LYS A 208 -20.62 40.83 13.46
N GLY A 209 -20.44 39.51 13.30
CA GLY A 209 -19.70 38.69 14.26
C GLY A 209 -20.35 38.58 15.65
N ALA A 210 -21.53 39.18 15.86
CA ALA A 210 -22.30 39.03 17.10
C ALA A 210 -22.78 37.59 17.25
N GLU A 211 -22.79 37.06 18.46
CA GLU A 211 -23.23 35.70 18.76
C GLU A 211 -24.30 35.73 19.87
N ARG A 212 -25.29 34.83 19.78
CA ARG A 212 -26.20 34.52 20.89
C ARG A 212 -25.93 33.11 21.37
N GLU A 213 -25.84 32.93 22.68
CA GLU A 213 -25.35 31.68 23.27
C GLU A 213 -26.42 31.00 24.13
N ALA A 214 -26.38 29.67 24.12
CA ALA A 214 -27.17 28.79 24.96
C ALA A 214 -26.25 27.67 25.46
N GLU A 215 -26.24 27.42 26.77
CA GLU A 215 -25.46 26.35 27.38
C GLU A 215 -26.37 25.37 28.10
N VAL A 216 -26.13 24.08 27.88
CA VAL A 216 -26.88 22.98 28.51
C VAL A 216 -25.90 21.94 29.05
N LYS A 217 -26.27 21.26 30.13
CA LYS A 217 -25.53 20.11 30.66
C LYS A 217 -26.35 18.84 30.45
N THR A 218 -25.75 17.79 29.92
CA THR A 218 -26.43 16.50 29.77
C THR A 218 -26.56 15.80 31.13
N PRO A 219 -27.77 15.34 31.52
CA PRO A 219 -27.94 14.58 32.75
C PRO A 219 -27.49 13.14 32.57
N ARG A 220 -26.91 12.55 33.63
CA ARG A 220 -26.33 11.19 33.59
C ARG A 220 -27.36 10.05 33.42
N CYS A 221 -28.63 10.31 33.74
CA CYS A 221 -29.63 9.26 34.00
C CYS A 221 -30.54 8.89 32.82
N ALA A 222 -30.45 9.56 31.67
CA ALA A 222 -31.32 9.23 30.54
C ALA A 222 -30.69 8.21 29.59
N GLU A 223 -31.52 7.34 29.01
CA GLU A 223 -31.11 6.32 28.04
C GLU A 223 -30.44 6.92 26.80
N HIS A 224 -30.89 8.12 26.38
CA HIS A 224 -30.32 8.87 25.25
C HIS A 224 -28.81 9.13 25.37
N TYR A 225 -28.27 9.16 26.58
CA TYR A 225 -26.85 9.45 26.85
C TYR A 225 -26.01 8.20 27.09
N GLN A 226 -26.59 7.01 27.08
CA GLN A 226 -25.83 5.77 27.22
C GLN A 226 -25.02 5.49 25.96
N LYS A 227 -24.02 4.62 26.08
CA LYS A 227 -23.26 4.12 24.93
C LYS A 227 -24.23 3.49 23.92
N PRO A 228 -24.26 3.94 22.64
CA PRO A 228 -25.13 3.36 21.63
C PRO A 228 -24.91 1.86 21.47
N ALA A 229 -25.95 1.07 21.77
CA ALA A 229 -25.91 -0.38 21.59
C ALA A 229 -26.16 -0.79 20.12
N THR A 230 -26.94 0.03 19.40
CA THR A 230 -27.28 -0.14 17.98
C THR A 230 -26.56 0.92 17.14
N SER A 231 -27.08 1.29 15.96
CA SER A 231 -26.50 2.36 15.15
C SER A 231 -26.57 3.73 15.84
N SER A 232 -27.63 4.02 16.59
CA SER A 232 -27.87 5.34 17.20
C SER A 232 -28.85 5.26 18.36
N ASN A 233 -28.70 6.16 19.32
CA ASN A 233 -29.72 6.41 20.33
C ASN A 233 -30.85 7.29 19.74
N ASP A 234 -31.97 7.37 20.44
CA ASP A 234 -33.00 8.36 20.13
C ASP A 234 -32.48 9.78 20.37
N GLY A 235 -32.80 10.69 19.46
CA GLY A 235 -32.41 12.10 19.57
C GLY A 235 -33.09 12.81 20.73
N ILE A 236 -32.41 13.78 21.32
CA ILE A 236 -32.86 14.51 22.50
C ILE A 236 -32.62 16.01 22.35
N TYR A 237 -33.57 16.80 22.84
CA TYR A 237 -33.46 18.26 22.89
C TYR A 237 -33.57 18.78 24.32
N PHE A 238 -33.04 19.97 24.54
CA PHE A 238 -33.03 20.63 25.86
C PHE A 238 -34.07 21.73 25.91
N LEU A 239 -35.04 21.64 26.83
CA LEU A 239 -36.13 22.62 26.96
C LEU A 239 -35.65 24.03 27.33
N ARG A 240 -34.49 24.15 27.98
CA ARG A 240 -33.87 25.42 28.37
C ARG A 240 -32.34 25.31 28.37
N PRO A 241 -31.61 26.40 28.05
CA PRO A 241 -32.13 27.65 27.47
C PRO A 241 -32.57 27.48 26.02
N ALA A 242 -33.40 28.41 25.53
CA ALA A 242 -33.96 28.40 24.18
C ALA A 242 -33.98 29.82 23.61
N PHE A 243 -33.84 29.95 22.29
CA PHE A 243 -34.00 31.22 21.58
C PHE A 243 -35.43 31.39 21.08
N VAL A 244 -35.90 32.62 20.96
CA VAL A 244 -37.14 32.92 20.22
C VAL A 244 -36.74 33.21 18.77
N LEU A 245 -37.30 32.47 17.81
CA LEU A 245 -36.95 32.58 16.40
C LEU A 245 -37.23 33.99 15.84
N GLY A 246 -38.36 34.58 16.23
CA GLY A 246 -38.71 35.96 15.86
C GLY A 246 -37.63 36.97 16.27
N ASP A 247 -37.02 36.79 17.46
CA ASP A 247 -35.94 37.67 17.91
C ASP A 247 -34.65 37.48 17.13
N LEU A 248 -34.39 36.27 16.62
CA LEU A 248 -33.26 35.98 15.74
C LEU A 248 -33.47 36.60 14.35
N LEU A 249 -34.68 36.47 13.79
CA LEU A 249 -35.08 37.11 12.53
C LEU A 249 -34.96 38.63 12.61
N ASN A 250 -35.60 39.24 13.61
CA ASN A 250 -35.63 40.69 13.80
C ASN A 250 -34.23 41.29 14.05
N ALA A 251 -33.33 40.52 14.67
CA ALA A 251 -31.95 40.96 14.91
C ALA A 251 -30.97 40.63 13.77
N GLY A 252 -31.43 40.03 12.66
CA GLY A 252 -30.62 39.77 11.47
C GLY A 252 -29.69 38.56 11.59
N PHE A 253 -29.98 37.60 12.48
CA PHE A 253 -29.24 36.34 12.58
C PHE A 253 -29.64 35.31 11.52
N VAL A 254 -30.78 35.54 10.85
CA VAL A 254 -31.24 34.75 9.71
C VAL A 254 -30.97 35.54 8.44
N GLU A 255 -30.19 34.99 7.51
CA GLU A 255 -29.92 35.58 6.21
C GLU A 255 -30.04 34.51 5.14
N ASP A 256 -30.60 34.85 3.98
CA ASP A 256 -30.83 33.93 2.86
C ASP A 256 -31.58 32.65 3.25
N ASP A 257 -32.52 32.75 4.19
CA ASP A 257 -33.28 31.64 4.76
C ASP A 257 -32.43 30.61 5.53
N LYS A 258 -31.34 31.09 6.14
CA LYS A 258 -30.35 30.26 6.84
C LYS A 258 -29.98 30.82 8.21
N ILE A 259 -29.72 29.94 9.16
CA ILE A 259 -29.08 30.27 10.44
C ILE A 259 -27.68 29.65 10.48
N ARG A 260 -26.67 30.44 10.83
CA ARG A 260 -25.30 29.94 11.09
C ARG A 260 -25.16 29.53 12.55
N VAL A 261 -24.75 28.30 12.80
CA VAL A 261 -24.67 27.68 14.13
C VAL A 261 -23.26 27.20 14.41
N LYS A 262 -22.73 27.52 15.60
CA LYS A 262 -21.58 26.83 16.19
C LYS A 262 -22.06 25.96 17.33
N TRP A 263 -21.57 24.72 17.38
CA TRP A 263 -21.95 23.73 18.37
C TRP A 263 -20.69 23.13 18.98
N GLU A 264 -20.57 23.16 20.30
CA GLU A 264 -19.32 22.85 21.01
C GLU A 264 -19.55 22.02 22.27
N LEU A 265 -18.67 21.05 22.51
CA LEU A 265 -18.50 20.34 23.78
C LEU A 265 -17.46 21.06 24.64
N LEU A 266 -17.91 21.66 25.73
CA LEU A 266 -17.02 22.33 26.68
C LEU A 266 -16.24 21.31 27.52
N PRO A 267 -15.02 21.65 27.98
CA PRO A 267 -14.23 20.82 28.88
C PRO A 267 -14.91 20.54 30.23
#